data_AF-G9ZJ26-F1
#
_entry.id   AF-G9ZJ26-F1
#
_cell.length_a   1.000
_cell.length_b   1.000
_cell.length_c   1.000
_cell.angle_alpha   90.00
_cell.angle_beta   90.00
_cell.angle_gamma   90.00
#
_symmetry.space_group_name_H-M   'P 1'
#
loop_
_entity.id
_entity.type
_entity.pdbx_description
1 polymer ?
#
loop_
_entity_poly.entity_id
_entity_poly.type
_entity_poly.pdbx_seq_one_letter_code
_entity_poly.pdbx_strand_id
1 'polypeptide(L)' 'MILDNADLARHMDYIYYNPVKHGYVSMVQEWPFSSFHRDVKAGLYPLNWGNNISEAAWDLYDD' A
#
# COMPACT_ATOMS: atom_id res chain seq x y z
N MET A 1 -1.84 14.67 -8.68
CA MET A 1 -1.57 14.56 -10.14
C MET A 1 -0.35 13.69 -10.25
N ILE A 2 -0.42 12.56 -10.96
CA ILE A 2 0.72 11.63 -11.05
C ILE A 2 1.74 12.23 -12.01
N LEU A 3 2.93 12.56 -11.49
CA LEU A 3 3.94 13.31 -12.24
C LEU A 3 4.93 12.40 -12.99
N ASP A 4 5.24 11.23 -12.45
CA ASP A 4 6.14 10.24 -13.03
C ASP A 4 5.86 8.82 -12.48
N ASN A 5 6.66 7.83 -12.92
CA ASN A 5 6.52 6.44 -12.48
C ASN A 5 6.80 6.25 -10.98
N ALA A 6 7.63 7.09 -10.37
CA ALA A 6 7.91 7.01 -8.94
C ALA A 6 6.72 7.55 -8.13
N ASP A 7 6.07 8.59 -8.63
CA ASP A 7 4.84 9.13 -8.07
C ASP A 7 3.67 8.16 -8.18
N LEU A 8 3.56 7.45 -9.31
CA LEU A 8 2.60 6.36 -9.48
C LEU A 8 2.82 5.25 -8.44
N ALA A 9 4.07 4.83 -8.23
CA ALA A 9 4.39 3.80 -7.25
C ALA A 9 4.00 4.22 -5.83
N ARG A 10 4.30 5.47 -5.44
CA ARG A 10 3.91 6.02 -4.13
C ARG A 10 2.39 6.09 -3.96
N HIS A 11 1.67 6.44 -5.03
CA HIS A 11 0.22 6.47 -4.99
C HIS A 11 -0.41 5.07 -4.86
N MET A 12 0.17 4.06 -5.54
CA MET A 12 -0.23 2.67 -5.39
C MET A 12 0.03 2.15 -3.97
N ASP A 13 1.19 2.47 -3.41
CA ASP A 13 1.54 2.14 -2.03
C ASP A 13 0.50 2.73 -1.06
N TYR A 14 0.14 4.00 -1.22
CA TYR A 14 -0.91 4.63 -0.41
C TYR A 14 -2.25 3.89 -0.51
N ILE A 15 -2.72 3.57 -1.73
CA ILE A 15 -3.99 2.87 -1.95
C ILE A 15 -4.00 1.51 -1.26
N TYR A 16 -2.90 0.74 -1.36
CA TYR A 16 -2.81 -0.59 -0.75
C TYR A 16 -2.69 -0.54 0.76
N TYR A 17 -2.05 0.48 1.31
CA TYR A 17 -1.91 0.62 2.76
C TYR A 17 -3.13 1.25 3.45
N ASN A 18 -3.99 1.96 2.72
CA ASN A 18 -5.13 2.69 3.27
C ASN A 18 -6.04 1.87 4.23
N PRO A 19 -6.34 0.59 3.96
CA PRO A 19 -7.12 -0.24 4.88
C PRO A 19 -6.42 -0.49 6.22
N VAL A 20 -5.09 -0.57 6.24
CA VAL A 20 -4.29 -0.69 7.47
C VAL A 20 -4.25 0.65 8.21
N LYS A 21 -4.01 1.76 7.48
CA LYS A 21 -4.04 3.12 8.05
C LYS A 21 -5.34 3.44 8.77
N HIS A 22 -6.48 3.01 8.22
CA HIS A 22 -7.80 3.22 8.83
C HIS A 22 -8.20 2.13 9.84
N GLY A 23 -7.33 1.16 10.11
CA GLY A 23 -7.57 0.10 11.09
C GLY A 23 -8.63 -0.93 10.69
N TYR A 24 -8.95 -1.03 9.39
CA TYR A 24 -9.90 -2.05 8.90
C TYR A 24 -9.30 -3.45 8.90
N VAL A 25 -7.99 -3.55 8.73
CA VAL A 25 -7.21 -4.80 8.78
C VAL A 25 -5.86 -4.55 9.43
N SER A 26 -5.23 -5.62 9.93
CA SER A 26 -3.90 -5.53 10.54
C SER A 26 -2.77 -5.62 9.51
N MET A 27 -3.04 -6.22 8.35
CA MET A 27 -2.09 -6.37 7.24
C MET A 27 -2.76 -6.11 5.90
N VAL A 28 -2.00 -5.57 4.93
CA VAL A 28 -2.51 -5.27 3.57
C VAL A 28 -3.08 -6.52 2.88
N GLN A 29 -2.42 -7.67 3.04
CA GLN A 29 -2.87 -8.95 2.49
C GLN A 29 -4.22 -9.43 3.05
N GLU A 30 -4.67 -8.92 4.20
CA GLU A 30 -5.96 -9.31 4.78
C GLU A 30 -7.13 -8.58 4.10
N TRP A 31 -6.86 -7.51 3.33
CA TRP A 31 -7.90 -6.74 2.66
C TRP A 31 -8.30 -7.38 1.32
N PRO A 32 -9.52 -7.94 1.18
CA PRO A 32 -9.93 -8.62 -0.05
C PRO A 32 -10.38 -7.65 -1.16
N PHE A 33 -10.71 -6.40 -0.80
CA PHE A 33 -11.30 -5.42 -1.71
C PHE A 33 -10.25 -4.48 -2.32
N SER A 34 -9.15 -5.03 -2.83
CA SER A 34 -8.13 -4.28 -3.57
C SER A 34 -7.52 -5.11 -4.69
N SER A 35 -6.84 -4.44 -5.62
CA SER A 35 -6.01 -5.09 -6.65
C SER A 35 -4.69 -5.66 -6.13
N PHE A 36 -4.36 -5.49 -4.83
CA PHE A 36 -3.12 -5.96 -4.24
C PHE A 36 -2.86 -7.45 -4.53
N HIS A 37 -3.87 -8.31 -4.35
CA HIS A 37 -3.74 -9.75 -4.59
C HIS A 37 -3.40 -10.12 -6.04
N ARG A 38 -3.93 -9.34 -7.00
CA ARG A 38 -3.60 -9.50 -8.42
C ARG A 38 -2.15 -9.10 -8.67
N ASP A 39 -1.72 -7.99 -8.09
CA ASP A 39 -0.39 -7.44 -8.30
C ASP A 39 0.70 -8.28 -7.60
N VAL A 40 0.39 -8.91 -6.46
CA VAL A 40 1.23 -9.94 -5.84
C VAL A 40 1.39 -11.15 -6.76
N LYS A 41 0.29 -11.64 -7.36
CA LYS A 41 0.36 -12.76 -8.34
C LYS A 41 1.16 -12.41 -9.60
N ALA A 42 1.17 -11.13 -9.98
CA ALA A 42 1.97 -10.62 -11.09
C ALA A 42 3.45 -10.36 -10.72
N GLY A 43 3.84 -10.53 -9.45
CA GLY A 43 5.20 -10.27 -8.96
C GLY A 43 5.55 -8.79 -8.82
N LEU A 44 4.56 -7.90 -8.83
CA LEU A 44 4.76 -6.46 -8.68
C LEU A 44 4.96 -6.05 -7.21
N TYR A 45 4.32 -6.78 -6.28
CA TYR A 45 4.43 -6.56 -4.85
C TYR A 45 4.74 -7.86 -4.11
N PRO A 46 5.54 -7.83 -3.04
CA PRO A 46 5.68 -8.99 -2.16
C PRO A 46 4.42 -9.16 -1.31
N LEU A 47 4.06 -10.41 -0.98
CA LEU A 47 2.85 -10.71 -0.21
C LEU A 47 2.85 -10.06 1.18
N ASN A 48 4.03 -9.94 1.80
CA ASN A 48 4.21 -9.31 3.12
C ASN A 48 4.51 -7.80 3.04
N TRP A 49 4.27 -7.18 1.89
CA TRP A 49 4.37 -5.73 1.74
C TRP A 49 3.41 -5.03 2.70
N GLY A 50 3.86 -3.96 3.36
CA GLY A 50 3.04 -3.24 4.35
C GLY A 50 3.15 -3.72 5.79
N ASN A 51 3.73 -4.90 6.06
CA ASN A 51 3.69 -5.51 7.40
C ASN A 51 4.58 -4.86 8.46
N ASN A 52 5.61 -4.08 8.07
CA ASN A 52 6.61 -3.52 8.98
C ASN A 52 6.82 -2.02 8.80
N ILE A 53 5.81 -1.32 8.28
CA ILE A 53 5.98 0.11 8.01
C ILE A 53 5.54 0.90 9.22
N SER A 54 6.51 1.55 9.87
CA SER A 54 6.26 2.42 11.02
C SER A 54 5.37 3.59 10.63
N GLU A 55 4.43 3.98 11.48
CA GLU A 55 3.56 5.16 11.29
C GLU A 55 4.39 6.41 10.91
N ALA A 56 5.52 6.63 11.59
CA ALA A 56 6.43 7.77 11.33
C ALA A 56 7.07 7.80 9.93
N ALA A 57 7.12 6.67 9.20
CA ALA A 57 7.63 6.64 7.83
C ALA A 57 6.61 7.16 6.81
N TRP A 58 5.33 7.24 7.20
CA TRP A 58 4.21 7.60 6.32
C TRP A 58 3.60 8.95 6.62
N ASP A 59 3.89 9.56 7.78
CA ASP A 59 3.60 10.99 8.05
C ASP A 59 4.20 11.93 6.98
N LEU A 60 5.12 11.43 6.14
CA LEU A 60 5.66 12.11 4.96
C LEU A 60 4.68 12.21 3.77
N TYR A 61 3.55 11.50 3.81
CA TYR A 61 2.53 11.41 2.76
C TYR A 61 1.14 11.85 3.23
N ASP A 62 1.04 12.33 4.47
CA ASP A 62 -0.12 13.07 4.94
C ASP A 62 -0.06 14.49 4.37
N ASP A 63 -0.54 14.64 3.14
CA ASP A 63 -0.95 15.93 2.56
C ASP A 63 -2.24 16.46 3.21
#